data_AF-A0A6N7YAE2-F1
#
_entry.id   AF-A0A6N7YAE2-F1
#
_cell.length_a   1.000
_cell.length_b   1.000
_cell.length_c   1.000
_cell.angle_alpha   90.00
_cell.angle_beta   90.00
_cell.angle_gamma   90.00
#
_symmetry.space_group_name_H-M   'P 1'
#
loop_
_entity.id
_entity.type
_entity.pdbx_description
1 polymer ?
#
loop_
_entity_poly.entity_id
_entity_poly.type
_entity_poly.pdbx_seq_one_letter_code
_entity_poly.pdbx_strand_id
1 'polypeptide(L)' 'MEELEKTGGNPHVEDHGLGGVYRCKVCGYIFDENREGRPFTTLSHCPICHVGQQQFEKIE' A
#
# COMPACT_ATOMS: atom_id res chain seq x y z
N MET A 1 29.72 18.27 18.47
CA MET A 1 29.85 16.87 18.03
C MET A 1 28.50 16.19 18.28
N GLU A 2 27.39 16.85 17.98
CA GLU A 2 26.84 17.06 16.64
C GLU A 2 26.24 15.75 16.11
N GLU A 3 24.90 15.76 16.04
CA GLU A 3 24.08 14.94 15.15
C GLU A 3 24.03 13.42 15.38
N LEU A 4 23.18 12.97 16.31
CA LEU A 4 22.39 11.76 16.05
C LEU A 4 20.92 12.11 15.85
N GLU A 5 20.71 13.00 14.89
CA GLU A 5 19.48 13.00 14.11
C GLU A 5 19.49 11.74 13.21
N LYS A 6 18.31 11.16 12.97
CA LYS A 6 18.01 10.24 11.85
C LYS A 6 18.51 8.80 12.01
N THR A 7 17.78 7.98 12.76
CA THR A 7 17.64 6.57 12.36
C THR A 7 16.34 5.99 12.88
N GLY A 8 15.61 5.34 11.97
CA GLY A 8 14.26 4.85 12.17
C GLY A 8 13.34 5.11 10.98
N GLY A 9 13.88 5.53 9.83
CA GLY A 9 13.22 5.26 8.56
C GLY A 9 13.13 3.74 8.41
N ASN A 10 11.91 3.22 8.28
CA ASN A 10 11.62 1.80 8.18
C ASN A 10 12.33 1.25 6.91
N PRO A 11 13.32 0.35 7.02
CA PRO A 11 14.22 0.00 5.92
C PRO A 11 13.63 -1.10 5.00
N HIS A 12 12.32 -1.12 4.77
CA HIS A 12 11.66 -2.21 4.04
C HIS A 12 11.13 -1.78 2.68
N VAL A 13 12.01 -1.32 1.78
CA VAL A 13 11.66 -1.12 0.36
C VAL A 13 12.74 -1.68 -0.59
N GLU A 14 13.46 -2.71 -0.14
CA GLU A 14 14.35 -3.46 -1.04
C GLU A 14 13.53 -4.54 -1.76
N ASP A 15 13.32 -4.26 -3.05
CA ASP A 15 13.00 -5.24 -4.11
C ASP A 15 11.64 -5.96 -4.02
N HIS A 16 10.58 -5.19 -3.83
CA HIS A 16 9.23 -5.67 -4.13
C HIS A 16 8.67 -4.82 -5.26
N GLY A 17 8.92 -5.25 -6.51
CA GLY A 17 8.38 -4.69 -7.76
C GLY A 17 6.85 -4.80 -7.89
N LEU A 18 6.15 -4.47 -6.81
CA LEU A 18 4.71 -4.50 -6.65
C LEU A 18 4.12 -3.20 -7.21
N GLY A 19 4.46 -2.83 -8.44
CA GLY A 19 4.02 -1.56 -9.05
C GLY A 19 2.52 -1.54 -9.39
N GLY A 20 1.65 -2.05 -8.52
CA GLY A 20 0.21 -2.04 -8.68
C GLY A 20 -0.46 -1.01 -7.77
N VAL A 21 -1.12 -0.04 -8.38
CA VAL A 21 -2.05 0.85 -7.67
C VAL A 21 -3.46 0.33 -7.88
N TYR A 22 -4.21 0.19 -6.80
CA TYR A 22 -5.57 -0.34 -6.80
C TYR A 22 -6.54 0.68 -6.21
N ARG A 23 -7.68 0.88 -6.86
CA ARG A 23 -8.73 1.77 -6.39
C ARG A 23 -9.99 1.02 -6.04
N CYS A 24 -10.54 1.26 -4.86
CA CYS A 24 -11.86 0.77 -4.49
C CYS A 24 -12.94 1.49 -5.31
N LYS A 25 -13.72 0.75 -6.10
CA LYS A 25 -14.84 1.28 -6.89
C LYS A 25 -16.01 1.81 -6.04
N VAL A 26 -16.07 1.39 -4.77
CA VAL A 26 -17.19 1.71 -3.88
C VAL A 26 -16.95 3.02 -3.12
N CYS A 27 -15.78 3.18 -2.50
CA CYS A 27 -15.46 4.36 -1.69
C CYS A 27 -14.36 5.26 -2.28
N GLY A 28 -13.63 4.78 -3.30
CA GLY A 28 -12.51 5.51 -3.89
C GLY A 28 -11.17 5.35 -3.18
N TYR A 29 -11.04 4.50 -2.15
CA TYR A 29 -9.77 4.23 -1.47
C TYR A 29 -8.68 3.76 -2.45
N ILE A 30 -7.48 4.36 -2.36
CA ILE A 30 -6.32 4.01 -3.18
C ILE A 30 -5.35 3.19 -2.33
N PHE A 31 -5.15 1.93 -2.73
CA PHE A 31 -4.14 1.04 -2.19
C PHE A 31 -2.95 1.04 -3.14
N ASP A 32 -1.81 1.51 -2.65
CA ASP A 32 -0.56 1.57 -3.40
C ASP A 32 0.40 0.58 -2.76
N GLU A 33 0.70 -0.49 -3.48
CA GLU A 33 1.55 -1.59 -3.00
C GLU A 33 2.97 -1.12 -2.66
N ASN A 34 3.50 -0.13 -3.37
CA ASN A 34 4.83 0.43 -3.13
C ASN A 34 4.84 1.31 -1.86
N ARG A 35 3.77 2.06 -1.62
CA ARG A 35 3.61 2.86 -0.39
C ARG A 35 3.29 2.01 0.84
N GLU A 36 2.52 0.95 0.66
CA GLU A 36 2.17 0.00 1.73
C GLU A 36 3.30 -1.00 2.02
N GLY A 37 4.21 -1.24 1.05
CA GLY A 37 5.24 -2.25 1.17
C GLY A 37 4.68 -3.68 1.26
N ARG A 38 3.43 -3.89 0.81
CA ARG A 38 2.76 -5.20 0.78
C ARG A 38 1.92 -5.34 -0.48
N PRO A 39 1.84 -6.56 -1.04
CA PRO A 39 1.09 -6.78 -2.25
C PRO A 39 -0.42 -6.68 -1.99
N PHE A 40 -1.16 -6.25 -3.01
CA PHE A 40 -2.61 -6.13 -2.97
C PHE A 40 -3.27 -7.47 -2.65
N THR A 41 -2.65 -8.59 -3.01
CA THR A 41 -3.09 -9.95 -2.65
C THR A 41 -3.25 -10.16 -1.14
N THR A 42 -2.53 -9.41 -0.30
CA THR A 42 -2.68 -9.46 1.17
C THR A 42 -3.87 -8.66 1.68
N LEU A 43 -4.46 -7.80 0.85
CA LEU A 43 -5.63 -7.00 1.22
C LEU A 43 -6.91 -7.84 1.05
N SER A 44 -7.48 -8.33 2.15
CA SER A 44 -8.75 -9.07 2.09
C SER A 44 -9.98 -8.18 1.87
N HIS A 45 -10.01 -7.01 2.52
CA HIS A 45 -11.14 -6.09 2.51
C HIS A 45 -10.66 -4.64 2.48
N CYS A 46 -11.48 -3.75 1.92
CA CYS A 46 -11.25 -2.32 1.95
C CYS A 46 -11.26 -1.81 3.40
N PRO A 47 -10.25 -1.07 3.87
CA PRO A 47 -10.23 -0.54 5.23
C PRO A 47 -11.25 0.59 5.46
N ILE A 48 -11.80 1.17 4.39
CA ILE A 48 -12.73 2.31 4.47
C ILE A 48 -14.18 1.86 4.45
N CYS A 49 -14.53 0.94 3.54
CA CYS A 49 -15.92 0.51 3.35
C CYS A 49 -16.13 -1.00 3.57
N HIS A 50 -15.09 -1.73 3.96
CA HIS A 50 -15.13 -3.16 4.30
C HIS A 50 -15.62 -4.09 3.19
N VAL A 51 -15.72 -3.60 1.95
CA VAL A 51 -16.02 -4.44 0.79
C VAL A 51 -14.84 -5.35 0.46
N GLY A 52 -15.11 -6.52 -0.12
CA GLY A 52 -14.07 -7.45 -0.51
C GLY A 52 -13.12 -6.91 -1.57
N GLN A 53 -11.93 -7.53 -1.66
CA GLN A 53 -10.88 -7.23 -2.64
C GLN A 53 -11.38 -7.14 -4.09
N GLN A 54 -12.39 -7.94 -4.47
CA GLN A 54 -13.05 -7.92 -5.78
C GLN A 54 -13.63 -6.56 -6.21
N GLN A 55 -13.88 -5.65 -5.27
CA GLN A 55 -14.39 -4.30 -5.55
C GLN A 55 -13.30 -3.29 -5.87
N PHE A 56 -12.03 -3.71 -5.87
CA PHE A 56 -10.94 -2.88 -6.36
C PHE A 56 -10.67 -3.10 -7.84
N GLU A 57 -10.22 -2.05 -8.51
CA GLU A 57 -9.68 -2.08 -9.87
C GLU A 57 -8.20 -1.69 -9.84
N LYS A 58 -7.37 -2.37 -10.63
CA LYS A 58 -5.98 -1.94 -10.88
C LYS A 58 -6.03 -0.73 -11.81
N ILE A 59 -5.41 0.37 -11.39
CA ILE A 59 -5.36 1.62 -12.16
C ILE A 59 -3.98 1.86 -12.78
N GLU A 60 -2.91 1.39 -12.15
CA GLU A 60 -1.54 1.45 -12.69
C GLU A 60 -0.75 0.22 -12.30
#